data_AF-A0A933XHS1-F1
#
_entry.id   AF-A0A933XHS1-F1
#
_cell.length_a   1.000
_cell.length_b   1.000
_cell.length_c   1.000
_cell.angle_alpha   90.00
_cell.angle_beta   90.00
_cell.angle_gamma   90.00
#
_symmetry.space_group_name_H-M   'P 1'
#
loop_
_entity.id
_entity.type
_entity.pdbx_description
1 polymer ?
#
loop_
_entity_poly.entity_id
_entity_poly.type
_entity_poly.pdbx_seq_one_letter_code
_entity_poly.pdbx_strand_id
1 'polypeptide(L)'
;METAVRSHAMLCGCTCCMACGTTKVKAALEEEFRKNGIDEEVKLVISGSNVFCAKGPVMIVHPEEIFYEGLTVEDVPALVEEHFLKGRAYQKLTFKEQDKKIAIPSIHDIPFFKHQVFLVLKNKGLIDPERIEDYITMDGYKALSKALTLMKPEEIVKVVSDSGLRGRGGAGFPTGKKWELGLKIKSDVKYVVCNGDEGDPGAFMDRAVMEGDPQAVIEGMIICGVATESHKGYIYVRAEYPLAVKRLQIAIDQCYEAGLLGSNILGTGFDFDLEIYQGAGAFVCGEATALMRSIEGKRGMPRPKLWRSAVKGLWDKPTVLNNVETFANIPQIVLNGAGWYRSLGTEKSAGTKVFALTGAINNVGLVEVPMDTPLRKIIFDIGGGIINKRSKFKAVQLGGPSGGCIPEAYLDIPVTYEAIEKSGAIVGSGGMVVMDTSTCMVSTAKFFLEFTADESCGKCAPCRLGTKLMHDLLIDICEGRGKEGDIEMLEEMSETIISASLCGLGQSAPNPVLSTIRHFRHEYEAHIKDKWCSAGACRDLCTFYIDEKLCKGCGACQRACPSNAIEGEKKKPHKIMQESCVRCRTCVDTCKFGSIKILPASARSANEADLQFIAGMAAGSLAGVGK
;
A
#
# COMPACT_ATOMS: atom_id res chain seq x y z
N MET A 1 10.62 30.33 34.18
CA MET A 1 11.39 29.11 33.88
C MET A 1 10.38 28.17 33.25
N GLU A 2 10.42 27.98 31.93
CA GLU A 2 9.64 26.90 31.32
C GLU A 2 10.13 25.59 31.94
N THR A 3 9.21 24.84 32.53
CA THR A 3 9.46 23.52 33.08
C THR A 3 10.03 22.66 31.95
N ALA A 4 11.26 22.16 32.11
CA ALA A 4 11.91 21.38 31.08
C ALA A 4 11.14 20.06 30.89
N VAL A 5 10.53 19.89 29.71
CA VAL A 5 9.87 18.63 29.34
C VAL A 5 10.92 17.53 29.33
N ARG A 6 10.74 16.53 30.20
CA ARG A 6 11.66 15.41 30.36
C ARG A 6 11.51 14.38 29.25
N SER A 7 10.28 14.11 28.83
CA SER A 7 9.97 13.06 27.84
C SER A 7 8.86 13.49 26.89
N HIS A 8 8.93 13.02 25.65
CA HIS A 8 7.87 13.21 24.65
C HIS A 8 7.23 11.86 24.33
N ALA A 9 5.93 11.74 24.56
CA ALA A 9 5.13 10.58 24.21
C ALA A 9 4.44 10.84 22.86
N MET A 10 5.01 10.28 21.79
CA MET A 10 4.54 10.46 20.41
C MET A 10 3.53 9.37 20.07
N LEU A 11 2.25 9.67 20.26
CA LEU A 11 1.15 8.75 20.02
C LEU A 11 0.70 8.87 18.55
N CYS A 12 0.59 7.75 17.83
CA CYS A 12 0.31 7.76 16.40
C CYS A 12 -1.14 8.17 16.08
N GLY A 13 -1.32 9.30 15.40
CA GLY A 13 -2.61 9.86 15.04
C GLY A 13 -3.05 9.63 13.59
N CYS A 14 -2.49 8.65 12.87
CA CYS A 14 -2.94 8.32 11.51
C CYS A 14 -4.29 7.59 11.51
N THR A 15 -4.96 7.57 10.36
CA THR A 15 -6.29 6.93 10.20
C THR A 15 -6.33 5.50 10.75
N CYS A 16 -5.28 4.69 10.53
CA CYS A 16 -5.22 3.31 11.02
C CYS A 16 -5.20 3.25 12.56
N CYS A 17 -4.35 4.04 13.22
CA CYS A 17 -4.27 4.02 14.68
C CYS A 17 -5.50 4.65 15.34
N MET A 18 -6.08 5.68 14.72
CA MET A 18 -7.33 6.29 15.16
C MET A 18 -8.47 5.27 15.13
N ALA A 19 -8.57 4.46 14.07
CA ALA A 19 -9.53 3.37 13.97
C ALA A 19 -9.33 2.29 15.06
N CYS A 20 -8.09 2.08 15.52
CA CYS A 20 -7.77 1.17 16.62
C CYS A 20 -7.98 1.77 18.02
N GLY A 21 -8.49 3.01 18.15
CA GLY A 21 -8.86 3.59 19.45
C GLY A 21 -7.87 4.57 20.06
N THR A 22 -6.96 5.15 19.26
CA THR A 22 -5.96 6.15 19.72
C THR A 22 -6.57 7.27 20.56
N THR A 23 -7.73 7.81 20.18
CA THR A 23 -8.40 8.89 20.93
C THR A 23 -8.70 8.51 22.39
N LYS A 24 -9.09 7.24 22.62
CA LYS A 24 -9.39 6.73 23.97
C LYS A 24 -8.10 6.55 24.78
N VAL A 25 -7.05 6.02 24.15
CA VAL A 25 -5.73 5.86 24.76
C VAL A 25 -5.13 7.22 25.14
N LYS A 26 -5.25 8.23 24.26
CA LYS A 26 -4.83 9.62 24.53
C LYS A 26 -5.48 10.15 25.81
N ALA A 27 -6.80 10.09 25.89
CA ALA A 27 -7.55 10.59 27.06
C ALA A 27 -7.15 9.86 28.35
N ALA A 28 -6.94 8.54 28.28
CA ALA A 28 -6.48 7.76 29.42
C ALA A 28 -5.05 8.14 29.87
N LEU A 29 -4.13 8.37 28.92
CA LEU A 29 -2.78 8.83 29.22
C LEU A 29 -2.80 10.22 29.88
N GLU A 30 -3.59 11.16 29.35
CA GLU A 30 -3.71 12.51 29.91
C GLU A 30 -4.28 12.51 31.33
N GLU A 31 -5.26 11.65 31.63
CA GLU A 31 -5.79 11.49 32.98
C GLU A 31 -4.75 10.87 33.92
N GLU A 32 -4.06 9.81 33.50
CA GLU A 32 -3.09 9.13 34.35
C GLU A 32 -1.84 9.98 34.58
N PHE A 33 -1.40 10.81 33.60
CA PHE A 33 -0.34 11.78 33.80
C PHE A 33 -0.70 12.85 34.84
N ARG A 34 -1.92 13.41 34.77
CA ARG A 34 -2.42 14.36 35.79
C ARG A 34 -2.51 13.73 37.17
N LYS A 35 -3.01 12.49 37.26
CA LYS A 35 -3.15 11.76 38.52
C LYS A 35 -1.82 11.51 39.22
N ASN A 36 -0.73 11.33 38.46
CA ASN A 36 0.61 11.13 38.98
C ASN A 36 1.44 12.43 39.05
N GLY A 37 0.87 13.57 38.66
CA GLY A 37 1.53 14.88 38.71
C GLY A 37 2.72 15.04 37.76
N ILE A 38 2.70 14.36 36.61
CA ILE A 38 3.79 14.36 35.61
C ILE A 38 3.36 14.98 34.27
N ASP A 39 2.20 15.60 34.20
CA ASP A 39 1.63 16.21 32.99
C ASP A 39 2.40 17.43 32.48
N GLU A 40 3.14 18.13 33.36
CA GLU A 40 4.10 19.17 32.95
C GLU A 40 5.48 18.61 32.55
N GLU A 41 5.82 17.40 32.98
CA GLU A 41 7.11 16.75 32.67
C GLU A 41 7.07 15.93 31.37
N VAL A 42 5.89 15.39 31.01
CA VAL A 42 5.70 14.49 29.86
C VAL A 42 4.76 15.13 28.86
N LYS A 43 5.29 15.51 27.70
CA LYS A 43 4.48 16.06 26.62
C LYS A 43 3.90 14.95 25.76
N LEU A 44 2.58 14.79 25.80
CA LEU A 44 1.86 13.89 24.90
C LEU A 44 1.56 14.60 23.58
N VAL A 45 2.04 14.04 22.46
CA VAL A 45 1.87 14.61 21.11
C VAL A 45 1.18 13.62 20.21
N ILE A 46 0.22 14.09 19.42
CA ILE A 46 -0.40 13.29 18.36
C ILE A 46 0.45 13.41 17.10
N SER A 47 1.27 12.39 16.89
CA SER A 47 2.21 12.33 15.77
C SER A 47 1.53 11.86 14.46
N GLY A 48 2.25 12.01 13.36
CA GLY A 48 1.92 11.40 12.08
C GLY A 48 1.93 9.86 12.11
N SER A 49 1.84 9.24 10.92
CA SER A 49 1.93 7.78 10.81
C SER A 49 3.29 7.28 11.29
N ASN A 50 3.30 6.23 12.11
CA ASN A 50 4.49 5.49 12.53
C ASN A 50 4.81 4.31 11.60
N VAL A 51 4.20 4.26 10.41
CA VAL A 51 4.36 3.28 9.31
C VAL A 51 4.00 1.82 9.64
N PHE A 52 4.09 1.38 10.89
CA PHE A 52 3.74 0.03 11.33
C PHE A 52 2.25 -0.10 11.72
N CYS A 53 1.37 0.13 10.75
CA CYS A 53 -0.07 0.31 10.97
C CYS A 53 -0.81 -0.90 11.58
N ALA A 54 -0.32 -2.13 11.38
CA ALA A 54 -1.00 -3.35 11.84
C ALA A 54 -1.02 -3.55 13.35
N LYS A 55 -0.20 -2.76 14.06
CA LYS A 55 0.03 -2.85 15.49
C LYS A 55 -0.57 -1.69 16.27
N GLY A 56 -1.42 -0.88 15.62
CA GLY A 56 -2.09 0.27 16.19
C GLY A 56 -3.02 -0.07 17.38
N PRO A 57 -3.22 0.86 18.34
CA PRO A 57 -2.49 2.12 18.49
C PRO A 57 -1.02 1.90 18.86
N VAL A 58 -0.12 2.73 18.34
CA VAL A 58 1.33 2.68 18.63
C VAL A 58 1.82 4.01 19.21
N MET A 59 2.87 3.96 20.02
CA MET A 59 3.48 5.13 20.65
C MET A 59 5.00 4.99 20.69
N ILE A 60 5.73 6.08 20.42
CA ILE A 60 7.17 6.17 20.65
C ILE A 60 7.42 7.13 21.80
N VAL A 61 8.29 6.78 22.73
CA VAL A 61 8.73 7.69 23.79
C VAL A 61 10.17 8.13 23.56
N HIS A 62 10.39 9.45 23.52
CA HIS A 62 11.71 10.08 23.44
C HIS A 62 12.14 10.64 24.81
N PRO A 63 13.44 10.69 25.12
CA PRO A 63 14.59 10.42 24.22
C PRO A 63 15.02 8.96 24.08
N GLU A 64 14.42 8.01 24.81
CA GLU A 64 14.83 6.59 24.84
C GLU A 64 14.51 5.83 23.54
N GLU A 65 13.63 6.39 22.71
CA GLU A 65 13.15 5.82 21.44
C GLU A 65 12.53 4.42 21.61
N ILE A 66 11.77 4.26 22.70
CA ILE A 66 11.07 3.02 23.02
C ILE A 66 9.75 2.97 22.25
N PHE A 67 9.54 1.88 21.50
CA PHE A 67 8.36 1.62 20.70
C PHE A 67 7.36 0.72 21.45
N TYR A 68 6.13 1.20 21.58
CA TYR A 68 4.98 0.48 22.13
C TYR A 68 3.95 0.17 21.05
N GLU A 69 3.51 -1.09 21.01
CA GLU A 69 2.45 -1.58 20.14
C GLU A 69 1.21 -2.03 20.90
N GLY A 70 0.05 -1.96 20.25
CA GLY A 70 -1.21 -2.50 20.73
C GLY A 70 -1.68 -1.87 22.02
N LEU A 71 -1.49 -0.55 22.19
CA LEU A 71 -1.91 0.14 23.41
C LEU A 71 -3.43 0.04 23.61
N THR A 72 -3.82 -0.35 24.83
CA THR A 72 -5.23 -0.33 25.26
C THR A 72 -5.39 0.53 26.50
N VAL A 73 -6.62 0.97 26.79
CA VAL A 73 -6.93 1.81 27.95
C VAL A 73 -6.57 1.10 29.26
N GLU A 74 -6.75 -0.22 29.31
CA GLU A 74 -6.48 -1.04 30.49
C GLU A 74 -4.99 -1.14 30.82
N ASP A 75 -4.13 -1.03 29.81
CA ASP A 75 -2.68 -1.11 29.98
C ASP A 75 -2.03 0.24 30.32
N VAL A 76 -2.76 1.35 30.19
CA VAL A 76 -2.24 2.70 30.45
C VAL A 76 -1.70 2.88 31.87
N PRO A 77 -2.39 2.48 32.95
CA PRO A 77 -1.86 2.66 34.31
C PRO A 77 -0.52 1.95 34.53
N ALA A 78 -0.40 0.71 34.04
CA ALA A 78 0.83 -0.07 34.15
C ALA A 78 1.95 0.52 33.28
N LEU A 79 1.62 1.05 32.10
CA LEU A 79 2.57 1.73 31.23
C LEU A 79 3.13 3.01 31.88
N VAL A 80 2.26 3.83 32.47
CA VAL A 80 2.66 5.05 33.19
C VAL A 80 3.56 4.72 34.37
N GLU A 81 3.16 3.74 35.18
CA GLU A 81 3.94 3.30 36.33
C GLU A 81 5.32 2.75 35.93
N GLU A 82 5.40 1.86 34.95
CA GLU A 82 6.65 1.20 34.60
C GLU A 82 7.60 2.13 33.83
N HIS A 83 7.12 2.81 32.79
CA HIS A 83 7.97 3.66 31.95
C HIS A 83 8.23 5.01 32.62
N PHE A 84 7.17 5.77 32.91
CA PHE A 84 7.30 7.19 33.24
C PHE A 84 7.61 7.44 34.71
N LEU A 85 7.27 6.53 35.62
CA LEU A 85 7.63 6.66 37.05
C LEU A 85 8.88 5.86 37.41
N LYS A 86 8.99 4.61 36.95
CA LYS A 86 10.13 3.73 37.30
C LYS A 86 11.29 3.76 36.29
N GLY A 87 11.12 4.41 35.13
CA GLY A 87 12.17 4.58 34.13
C GLY A 87 12.53 3.32 33.34
N ARG A 88 11.63 2.33 33.23
CA ARG A 88 11.91 1.06 32.55
C ARG A 88 10.82 0.68 31.55
N ALA A 89 11.23 0.10 30.43
CA ALA A 89 10.29 -0.24 29.36
C ALA A 89 9.23 -1.26 29.83
N TYR A 90 7.95 -0.96 29.60
CA TYR A 90 6.87 -1.91 29.82
C TYR A 90 6.87 -3.06 28.80
N GLN A 91 7.60 -4.14 29.12
CA GLN A 91 7.88 -5.27 28.22
C GLN A 91 6.65 -6.01 27.66
N LYS A 92 5.46 -5.80 28.24
CA LYS A 92 4.22 -6.39 27.72
C LYS A 92 3.89 -5.84 26.34
N LEU A 93 4.05 -4.52 26.16
CA LEU A 93 3.65 -3.77 24.96
C LEU A 93 4.80 -3.47 23.99
N THR A 94 6.04 -3.86 24.31
CA THR A 94 7.16 -3.75 23.37
C THR A 94 7.09 -4.84 22.30
N PHE A 95 7.64 -4.55 21.12
CA PHE A 95 7.70 -5.50 20.00
C PHE A 95 8.34 -6.83 20.40
N LYS A 96 7.77 -7.94 19.90
CA LYS A 96 8.30 -9.30 20.06
C LYS A 96 8.32 -9.97 18.70
N GLU A 97 9.48 -10.50 18.34
CA GLU A 97 9.61 -11.28 17.11
C GLU A 97 8.86 -12.60 17.24
N GLN A 98 8.21 -13.07 16.17
CA GLN A 98 7.25 -14.18 16.25
C GLN A 98 7.82 -15.51 16.77
N ASP A 99 9.12 -15.70 16.61
CA ASP A 99 9.84 -16.91 17.04
C ASP A 99 10.71 -16.68 18.28
N LYS A 100 10.79 -15.45 18.79
CA LYS A 100 11.57 -15.10 19.97
C LYS A 100 10.67 -14.55 21.07
N LYS A 101 10.83 -15.07 22.29
CA LYS A 101 10.16 -14.52 23.49
C LYS A 101 10.82 -13.23 24.00
N ILE A 102 11.82 -12.71 23.30
CA ILE A 102 12.61 -11.56 23.73
C ILE A 102 11.90 -10.28 23.27
N ALA A 103 11.61 -9.41 24.24
CA ALA A 103 11.11 -8.07 23.99
C ALA A 103 12.21 -7.20 23.37
N ILE A 104 11.89 -6.44 22.33
CA ILE A 104 12.76 -5.47 21.68
C ILE A 104 12.15 -4.08 21.91
N PRO A 105 12.63 -3.32 22.90
CA PRO A 105 12.05 -2.03 23.24
C PRO A 105 12.43 -0.92 22.25
N SER A 106 13.70 -0.86 21.82
CA SER A 106 14.18 0.21 20.95
C SER A 106 13.68 0.04 19.53
N ILE A 107 13.17 1.14 18.95
CA ILE A 107 12.71 1.15 17.56
C ILE A 107 13.80 0.75 16.55
N HIS A 108 15.06 1.10 16.82
CA HIS A 108 16.20 0.85 15.92
C HIS A 108 16.57 -0.63 15.81
N ASP A 109 16.22 -1.42 16.82
CA ASP A 109 16.51 -2.86 16.86
C ASP A 109 15.39 -3.71 16.27
N ILE A 110 14.20 -3.14 16.08
CA ILE A 110 13.06 -3.84 15.49
C ILE A 110 13.35 -4.07 13.99
N PRO A 111 13.35 -5.33 13.50
CA PRO A 111 13.69 -5.64 12.09
C PRO A 111 12.87 -4.85 11.06
N PHE A 112 11.60 -4.58 11.39
CA PHE A 112 10.71 -3.77 10.56
C PHE A 112 11.29 -2.38 10.27
N PHE A 113 11.85 -1.67 11.26
CA PHE A 113 12.40 -0.33 11.08
C PHE A 113 13.87 -0.36 10.68
N LYS A 114 14.66 -1.27 11.26
CA LYS A 114 16.12 -1.38 11.10
C LYS A 114 16.60 -1.49 9.66
N HIS A 115 15.83 -2.17 8.81
CA HIS A 115 16.21 -2.49 7.44
C HIS A 115 15.68 -1.49 6.40
N GLN A 116 15.01 -0.43 6.84
CA GLN A 116 14.45 0.62 5.98
C GLN A 116 15.38 1.83 5.88
N VAL A 117 15.23 2.61 4.81
CA VAL A 117 15.89 3.90 4.63
C VAL A 117 14.81 4.94 4.43
N PHE A 118 14.62 5.80 5.43
CA PHE A 118 13.55 6.79 5.44
C PHE A 118 14.02 8.11 4.82
N LEU A 119 13.47 8.45 3.65
CA LEU A 119 13.71 9.72 2.95
C LEU A 119 12.40 10.50 2.86
N VAL A 120 11.37 9.91 2.26
CA VAL A 120 10.03 10.48 2.19
C VAL A 120 9.37 10.46 3.57
N LEU A 121 9.57 9.36 4.31
CA LEU A 121 8.98 9.17 5.63
C LEU A 121 9.96 9.52 6.75
N LYS A 122 10.91 10.44 6.51
CA LYS A 122 11.94 10.83 7.50
C LYS A 122 11.34 11.34 8.81
N ASN A 123 10.19 12.04 8.73
CA ASN A 123 9.52 12.67 9.87
C ASN A 123 8.45 11.77 10.52
N LYS A 124 8.34 10.50 10.11
CA LYS A 124 7.35 9.55 10.66
C LYS A 124 7.42 9.52 12.19
N GLY A 125 6.28 9.68 12.86
CA GLY A 125 6.21 9.63 14.31
C GLY A 125 6.99 10.71 15.09
N LEU A 126 7.72 11.61 14.42
CA LEU A 126 8.60 12.60 15.06
C LEU A 126 7.98 13.99 15.19
N ILE A 127 6.97 14.30 14.36
CA ILE A 127 6.33 15.63 14.32
C ILE A 127 4.84 15.54 14.61
N ASP A 128 4.28 16.61 15.16
CA ASP A 128 2.84 16.88 15.07
C ASP A 128 2.51 17.41 13.66
N PRO A 129 1.74 16.68 12.84
CA PRO A 129 1.42 17.08 11.47
C PRO A 129 0.51 18.32 11.39
N GLU A 130 -0.08 18.74 12.52
CA GLU A 130 -0.93 19.94 12.61
C GLU A 130 -0.14 21.16 13.13
N ARG A 131 1.19 21.06 13.26
CA ARG A 131 2.07 22.16 13.70
C ARG A 131 3.22 22.41 12.72
N ILE A 132 3.23 23.58 12.10
CA ILE A 132 4.27 23.97 11.14
C ILE A 132 5.66 24.11 11.80
N GLU A 133 5.75 24.52 13.07
CA GLU A 133 7.03 24.70 13.76
C GLU A 133 7.82 23.38 13.90
N ASP A 134 7.12 22.27 14.10
CA ASP A 134 7.74 20.94 14.18
C ASP A 134 8.41 20.59 12.85
N TYR A 135 7.75 20.87 11.72
CA TYR A 135 8.33 20.67 10.39
C TYR A 135 9.56 21.56 10.15
N ILE A 136 9.49 22.85 10.54
CA ILE A 136 10.61 23.80 10.42
C ILE A 136 11.82 23.33 11.25
N THR A 137 11.57 22.82 12.46
CA THR A 137 12.61 22.25 13.35
C THR A 137 13.33 21.07 12.69
N MET A 138 12.62 20.31 11.84
CA MET A 138 13.14 19.19 11.06
C MET A 138 13.67 19.59 9.67
N ASP A 139 14.28 20.77 9.58
CA ASP A 139 14.82 21.40 8.37
C ASP A 139 13.79 21.79 7.29
N GLY A 140 12.50 21.81 7.64
CA GLY A 140 11.42 22.23 6.76
C GLY A 140 11.61 23.64 6.22
N TYR A 141 11.23 23.87 4.97
CA TYR A 141 11.32 25.16 4.27
C TYR A 141 12.74 25.70 4.01
N LYS A 142 13.80 25.01 4.47
CA LYS A 142 15.18 25.34 4.08
C LYS A 142 15.41 25.15 2.58
N ALA A 143 14.79 24.13 1.98
CA ALA A 143 14.91 23.88 0.54
C ALA A 143 14.16 24.94 -0.25
N LEU A 144 12.96 25.33 0.20
CA LEU A 144 12.22 26.44 -0.39
C LEU A 144 13.00 27.76 -0.33
N SER A 145 13.55 28.12 0.83
CA SER A 145 14.37 29.32 1.00
C SER A 145 15.55 29.33 0.01
N LYS A 146 16.27 28.22 -0.11
CA LYS A 146 17.35 28.04 -1.09
C LYS A 146 16.84 28.18 -2.53
N ALA A 147 15.72 27.56 -2.88
CA ALA A 147 15.14 27.60 -4.21
C ALA A 147 14.75 29.02 -4.63
N LEU A 148 14.19 29.82 -3.71
CA LEU A 148 13.74 31.19 -3.97
C LEU A 148 14.88 32.22 -4.01
N THR A 149 15.92 32.04 -3.19
CA THR A 149 16.94 33.09 -2.98
C THR A 149 18.28 32.80 -3.64
N LEU A 150 18.63 31.54 -3.86
CA LEU A 150 19.95 31.12 -4.32
C LEU A 150 19.95 30.39 -5.66
N MET A 151 18.78 30.08 -6.21
CA MET A 151 18.66 29.27 -7.43
C MET A 151 17.79 29.95 -8.47
N LYS A 152 18.14 29.77 -9.74
CA LYS A 152 17.28 30.08 -10.88
C LYS A 152 16.35 28.91 -11.20
N PRO A 153 15.18 29.14 -11.84
CA PRO A 153 14.29 28.06 -12.25
C PRO A 153 14.99 26.93 -13.03
N GLU A 154 15.91 27.28 -13.93
CA GLU A 154 16.68 26.31 -14.72
C GLU A 154 17.58 25.42 -13.85
N GLU A 155 18.14 25.97 -12.78
CA GLU A 155 19.01 25.23 -11.86
C GLU A 155 18.21 24.25 -11.00
N ILE A 156 16.99 24.63 -10.58
CA ILE A 156 16.09 23.74 -9.86
C ILE A 156 15.69 22.57 -10.76
N VAL A 157 15.27 22.85 -12.01
CA VAL A 157 14.95 21.82 -13.01
C VAL A 157 16.15 20.91 -13.25
N LYS A 158 17.36 21.47 -13.34
CA LYS A 158 18.59 20.70 -13.52
C LYS A 158 18.86 19.77 -12.35
N VAL A 159 18.78 20.26 -11.11
CA VAL A 159 18.99 19.43 -9.90
C VAL A 159 17.98 18.27 -9.84
N VAL A 160 16.71 18.52 -10.16
CA VAL A 160 15.66 17.47 -10.19
C VAL A 160 15.86 16.51 -11.37
N SER A 161 16.40 16.96 -12.50
CA SER A 161 16.73 16.11 -13.63
C SER A 161 17.94 15.22 -13.34
N ASP A 162 19.00 15.81 -12.80
CA ASP A 162 20.25 15.12 -12.49
C ASP A 162 20.05 14.09 -11.37
N SER A 163 19.12 14.33 -10.42
CA SER A 163 18.79 13.36 -9.37
C SER A 163 18.27 12.04 -9.91
N GLY A 164 17.74 12.02 -11.15
CA GLY A 164 17.13 10.83 -11.73
C GLY A 164 15.78 10.47 -11.11
N LEU A 165 15.14 11.38 -10.35
CA LEU A 165 13.81 11.15 -9.79
C LEU A 165 12.80 10.79 -10.89
N ARG A 166 12.13 9.67 -10.70
CA ARG A 166 11.02 9.19 -11.54
C ARG A 166 9.71 9.34 -10.79
N GLY A 167 8.64 9.63 -11.52
CA GLY A 167 7.30 9.80 -10.94
C GLY A 167 6.86 8.56 -10.15
N ARG A 168 6.49 8.77 -8.89
CA ARG A 168 6.15 7.70 -7.93
C ARG A 168 4.71 7.19 -8.01
N GLY A 169 3.85 7.87 -8.79
CA GLY A 169 2.47 7.41 -9.08
C GLY A 169 2.37 6.27 -10.10
N GLY A 170 3.40 5.43 -10.27
CA GLY A 170 3.35 4.22 -11.10
C GLY A 170 4.09 4.25 -12.42
N ALA A 171 3.79 5.19 -13.32
CA ALA A 171 4.35 5.19 -14.67
C ALA A 171 5.88 5.40 -14.75
N GLY A 172 6.52 5.88 -13.67
CA GLY A 172 7.97 6.06 -13.62
C GLY A 172 8.52 7.05 -14.66
N PHE A 173 7.76 8.05 -15.10
CA PHE A 173 8.26 9.04 -16.05
C PHE A 173 9.29 9.97 -15.36
N PRO A 174 10.43 10.33 -15.98
CA PRO A 174 11.42 11.22 -15.38
C PRO A 174 10.83 12.59 -14.99
N THR A 175 10.90 12.94 -13.71
CA THR A 175 10.28 14.17 -13.18
C THR A 175 10.96 15.40 -13.74
N GLY A 176 12.29 15.42 -13.83
CA GLY A 176 13.05 16.53 -14.39
C GLY A 176 12.66 16.89 -15.83
N LYS A 177 12.48 15.88 -16.70
CA LYS A 177 11.98 16.11 -18.08
C LYS A 177 10.59 16.72 -18.13
N LYS A 178 9.72 16.37 -17.17
CA LYS A 178 8.38 16.94 -17.06
C LYS A 178 8.45 18.42 -16.68
N TRP A 179 9.34 18.76 -15.75
CA TRP A 179 9.55 20.14 -15.29
C TRP A 179 10.25 20.99 -16.34
N GLU A 180 11.24 20.44 -17.04
CA GLU A 180 11.91 21.08 -18.19
C GLU A 180 10.89 21.49 -19.25
N LEU A 181 9.95 20.60 -19.59
CA LEU A 181 8.88 20.93 -20.52
C LEU A 181 7.96 22.03 -19.98
N GLY A 182 7.62 21.99 -18.69
CA GLY A 182 6.81 23.03 -18.03
C GLY A 182 7.47 24.41 -18.01
N LEU A 183 8.77 24.47 -17.76
CA LEU A 183 9.56 25.70 -17.78
C LEU A 183 9.68 26.26 -19.21
N LYS A 184 9.96 25.39 -20.19
CA LYS A 184 10.17 25.78 -21.59
C LYS A 184 8.94 26.43 -22.23
N ILE A 185 7.73 26.00 -21.86
CA ILE A 185 6.50 26.58 -22.41
C ILE A 185 6.21 27.92 -21.72
N LYS A 186 6.16 28.99 -22.52
CA LYS A 186 5.79 30.33 -22.07
C LYS A 186 4.28 30.51 -22.17
N SER A 187 3.69 30.96 -21.07
CA SER A 187 2.25 31.19 -20.90
C SER A 187 2.07 32.11 -19.68
N ASP A 188 1.12 33.03 -19.76
CA ASP A 188 0.78 33.93 -18.65
C ASP A 188 0.20 33.17 -17.45
N VAL A 189 -0.38 31.98 -17.70
CA VAL A 189 -0.96 31.12 -16.68
C VAL A 189 -0.40 29.71 -16.85
N LYS A 190 0.09 29.16 -15.75
CA LYS A 190 0.59 27.78 -15.63
C LYS A 190 0.14 27.21 -14.28
N TYR A 191 -0.02 25.89 -14.21
CA TYR A 191 -0.51 25.21 -13.02
C TYR A 191 0.44 24.11 -12.54
N VAL A 192 0.49 23.94 -11.22
CA VAL A 192 1.07 22.75 -10.57
C VAL A 192 -0.08 21.91 -10.02
N VAL A 193 -0.05 20.60 -10.26
CA VAL A 193 -1.10 19.69 -9.75
C VAL A 193 -0.47 18.53 -8.99
N CYS A 194 -0.91 18.34 -7.75
CA CYS A 194 -0.62 17.17 -6.95
C CYS A 194 -1.75 16.15 -7.05
N ASN A 195 -1.39 14.93 -7.43
CA ASN A 195 -2.29 13.79 -7.51
C ASN A 195 -2.17 12.93 -6.23
N GLY A 196 -3.16 13.06 -5.35
CA GLY A 196 -3.37 12.26 -4.15
C GLY A 196 -4.68 11.46 -4.20
N ASP A 197 -5.06 10.96 -5.38
CA ASP A 197 -6.26 10.12 -5.55
C ASP A 197 -6.06 8.68 -5.05
N GLU A 198 -4.81 8.22 -4.87
CA GLU A 198 -4.37 6.91 -4.33
C GLU A 198 -5.48 5.84 -4.25
N GLY A 199 -5.98 5.45 -5.42
CA GLY A 199 -7.15 4.58 -5.54
C GLY A 199 -6.82 3.08 -5.50
N ASP A 200 -5.54 2.71 -5.59
CA ASP A 200 -5.10 1.32 -5.66
C ASP A 200 -5.45 0.57 -4.36
N PRO A 201 -6.19 -0.56 -4.42
CA PRO A 201 -6.43 -1.37 -3.24
C PRO A 201 -5.13 -1.81 -2.58
N GLY A 202 -5.01 -1.57 -1.27
CA GLY A 202 -3.82 -1.89 -0.49
C GLY A 202 -2.71 -0.82 -0.55
N ALA A 203 -2.87 0.27 -1.32
CA ALA A 203 -1.99 1.43 -1.28
C ALA A 203 -2.47 2.46 -0.24
N PHE A 204 -1.52 3.03 0.51
CA PHE A 204 -1.76 4.07 1.51
C PHE A 204 -0.48 4.87 1.84
N MET A 205 0.48 4.89 0.93
CA MET A 205 1.74 5.65 1.07
C MET A 205 1.50 7.15 0.95
N ASP A 206 0.73 7.58 -0.05
CA ASP A 206 0.42 9.00 -0.26
C ASP A 206 -0.44 9.51 0.90
N ARG A 207 -1.43 8.70 1.34
CA ARG A 207 -2.20 8.99 2.55
C ARG A 207 -1.31 9.24 3.76
N ALA A 208 -0.32 8.38 4.00
CA ALA A 208 0.54 8.51 5.16
C ALA A 208 1.40 9.77 5.12
N VAL A 209 1.82 10.20 3.92
CA VAL A 209 2.51 11.49 3.75
C VAL A 209 1.54 12.65 3.98
N MET A 210 0.37 12.67 3.34
CA MET A 210 -0.60 13.77 3.52
C MET A 210 -1.13 13.89 4.96
N GLU A 211 -1.31 12.76 5.65
CA GLU A 211 -1.73 12.75 7.07
C GLU A 211 -0.58 13.03 8.04
N GLY A 212 0.65 12.63 7.72
CA GLY A 212 1.77 12.61 8.65
C GLY A 212 2.82 13.71 8.45
N ASP A 213 2.96 14.21 7.23
CA ASP A 213 3.89 15.28 6.85
C ASP A 213 3.34 16.08 5.64
N PRO A 214 2.20 16.77 5.80
CA PRO A 214 1.59 17.54 4.71
C PRO A 214 2.49 18.68 4.21
N GLN A 215 3.31 19.25 5.10
CA GLN A 215 4.21 20.37 4.78
C GLN A 215 5.27 19.98 3.74
N ALA A 216 5.79 18.75 3.77
CA ALA A 216 6.73 18.27 2.75
C ALA A 216 6.14 18.26 1.32
N VAL A 217 4.84 17.99 1.20
CA VAL A 217 4.14 18.02 -0.10
C VAL A 217 3.98 19.46 -0.57
N ILE A 218 3.53 20.35 0.33
CA ILE A 218 3.32 21.77 0.04
C ILE A 218 4.64 22.44 -0.37
N GLU A 219 5.71 22.22 0.40
CA GLU A 219 7.06 22.73 0.08
C GLU A 219 7.52 22.27 -1.30
N GLY A 220 7.35 20.98 -1.61
CA GLY A 220 7.68 20.43 -2.92
C GLY A 220 6.87 21.05 -4.07
N MET A 221 5.60 21.38 -3.84
CA MET A 221 4.75 22.07 -4.81
C MET A 221 5.16 23.52 -5.04
N ILE A 222 5.50 24.26 -3.99
CA ILE A 222 5.99 25.64 -4.12
C ILE A 222 7.30 25.64 -4.91
N ILE A 223 8.25 24.75 -4.59
CA ILE A 223 9.51 24.60 -5.34
C ILE A 223 9.26 24.29 -6.81
N CYS A 224 8.28 23.42 -7.11
CA CYS A 224 7.85 23.17 -8.48
C CYS A 224 7.31 24.44 -9.14
N GLY A 225 6.49 25.23 -8.43
CA GLY A 225 5.99 26.52 -8.88
C GLY A 225 7.11 27.47 -9.28
N VAL A 226 8.14 27.59 -8.45
CA VAL A 226 9.34 28.39 -8.74
C VAL A 226 10.06 27.85 -9.99
N ALA A 227 10.28 26.53 -10.04
CA ALA A 227 11.00 25.89 -11.14
C ALA A 227 10.29 25.99 -12.50
N THR A 228 8.95 26.10 -12.51
CA THR A 228 8.15 26.13 -13.74
C THR A 228 7.52 27.50 -14.01
N GLU A 229 7.82 28.51 -13.19
CA GLU A 229 7.19 29.85 -13.26
C GLU A 229 5.65 29.74 -13.20
N SER A 230 5.14 29.00 -12.22
CA SER A 230 3.71 28.74 -12.02
C SER A 230 3.26 29.27 -10.68
N HIS A 231 2.20 30.09 -10.69
CA HIS A 231 1.73 30.83 -9.51
C HIS A 231 0.47 30.22 -8.87
N LYS A 232 -0.04 29.10 -9.41
CA LYS A 232 -1.23 28.43 -8.87
C LYS A 232 -1.10 26.92 -8.86
N GLY A 233 -1.47 26.31 -7.74
CA GLY A 233 -1.42 24.89 -7.47
C GLY A 233 -2.77 24.30 -7.06
N TYR A 234 -2.98 23.02 -7.37
CA TYR A 234 -4.11 22.23 -6.89
C TYR A 234 -3.64 20.90 -6.29
N ILE A 235 -4.14 20.54 -5.11
CA ILE A 235 -3.99 19.19 -4.56
C ILE A 235 -5.31 18.44 -4.77
N TYR A 236 -5.30 17.44 -5.64
CA TYR A 236 -6.44 16.55 -5.81
C TYR A 236 -6.36 15.44 -4.77
N VAL A 237 -7.32 15.38 -3.85
CA VAL A 237 -7.38 14.36 -2.79
C VAL A 237 -8.68 13.59 -2.92
N ARG A 238 -8.60 12.26 -2.91
CA ARG A 238 -9.79 11.40 -2.97
C ARG A 238 -10.76 11.65 -1.80
N ALA A 239 -12.05 11.40 -2.03
CA ALA A 239 -13.09 11.63 -1.04
C ALA A 239 -12.91 10.77 0.24
N GLU A 240 -12.32 9.59 0.09
CA GLU A 240 -12.19 8.59 1.14
C GLU A 240 -11.08 8.90 2.16
N TYR A 241 -10.30 9.97 1.97
CA TYR A 241 -9.24 10.42 2.89
C TYR A 241 -9.58 11.74 3.60
N PRO A 242 -10.65 11.79 4.43
CA PRO A 242 -11.08 13.03 5.09
C PRO A 242 -10.04 13.59 6.06
N LEU A 243 -9.25 12.73 6.72
CA LEU A 243 -8.19 13.18 7.62
C LEU A 243 -7.04 13.86 6.86
N ALA A 244 -6.66 13.33 5.70
CA ALA A 244 -5.66 13.94 4.83
C ALA A 244 -6.13 15.33 4.35
N VAL A 245 -7.38 15.47 3.90
CA VAL A 245 -7.96 16.76 3.50
C VAL A 245 -7.91 17.76 4.66
N LYS A 246 -8.33 17.35 5.86
CA LYS A 246 -8.31 18.20 7.06
C LYS A 246 -6.90 18.70 7.37
N ARG A 247 -5.91 17.80 7.44
CA ARG A 247 -4.53 18.15 7.81
C ARG A 247 -3.82 18.96 6.74
N LEU A 248 -4.06 18.67 5.46
CA LEU A 248 -3.58 19.51 4.36
C LEU A 248 -4.16 20.92 4.44
N GLN A 249 -5.45 21.06 4.75
CA GLN A 249 -6.05 22.39 4.87
C GLN A 249 -5.41 23.19 6.02
N ILE A 250 -5.24 22.58 7.19
CA ILE A 250 -4.53 23.20 8.33
C ILE A 250 -3.11 23.63 7.92
N ALA A 251 -2.38 22.75 7.22
CA ALA A 251 -1.02 23.05 6.78
C ALA A 251 -0.97 24.20 5.76
N ILE A 252 -1.93 24.27 4.83
CA ILE A 252 -2.08 25.35 3.86
C ILE A 252 -2.37 26.68 4.58
N ASP A 253 -3.32 26.68 5.51
CA ASP A 253 -3.71 27.87 6.28
C ASP A 253 -2.49 28.41 7.05
N GLN A 254 -1.74 27.52 7.73
CA GLN A 254 -0.48 27.88 8.41
C GLN A 254 0.58 28.45 7.47
N CYS A 255 0.67 27.96 6.23
CA CYS A 255 1.60 28.51 5.25
C CYS A 255 1.21 29.92 4.80
N TYR A 256 -0.09 30.19 4.64
CA TYR A 256 -0.56 31.55 4.34
C TYR A 256 -0.28 32.49 5.52
N GLU A 257 -0.54 32.06 6.76
CA GLU A 257 -0.24 32.84 7.98
C GLU A 257 1.26 33.13 8.13
N ALA A 258 2.12 32.16 7.80
CA ALA A 258 3.58 32.30 7.85
C ALA A 258 4.20 33.04 6.65
N GLY A 259 3.41 33.43 5.64
CA GLY A 259 3.92 34.07 4.42
C GLY A 259 4.74 33.13 3.51
N LEU A 260 4.47 31.82 3.59
CA LEU A 260 5.05 30.77 2.77
C LEU A 260 4.17 30.39 1.56
N LEU A 261 2.91 30.82 1.56
CA LEU A 261 1.97 30.79 0.44
C LEU A 261 1.35 32.19 0.24
N GLY A 262 0.74 32.41 -0.93
CA GLY A 262 0.15 33.68 -1.32
C GLY A 262 1.14 34.59 -2.03
N SER A 263 1.05 35.89 -1.78
CA SER A 263 1.87 36.90 -2.47
C SER A 263 3.21 37.14 -1.80
N ASN A 264 4.23 37.39 -2.61
CA ASN A 264 5.57 37.82 -2.23
C ASN A 264 6.21 36.91 -1.18
N ILE A 265 6.23 35.61 -1.44
CA ILE A 265 6.74 34.58 -0.54
C ILE A 265 8.17 34.90 -0.14
N LEU A 266 8.42 34.98 1.18
CA LEU A 266 9.71 35.36 1.78
C LEU A 266 10.30 36.70 1.26
N GLY A 267 9.46 37.61 0.76
CA GLY A 267 9.90 38.90 0.22
C GLY A 267 10.63 38.82 -1.13
N THR A 268 10.49 37.72 -1.87
CA THR A 268 11.23 37.45 -3.12
C THR A 268 10.55 37.97 -4.39
N GLY A 269 9.30 38.41 -4.30
CA GLY A 269 8.44 38.80 -5.43
C GLY A 269 7.79 37.61 -6.13
N PHE A 270 7.99 36.37 -5.65
CA PHE A 270 7.30 35.19 -6.18
C PHE A 270 6.00 34.92 -5.43
N ASP A 271 4.93 34.66 -6.18
CA ASP A 271 3.60 34.35 -5.65
C ASP A 271 3.25 32.87 -5.89
N PHE A 272 2.57 32.22 -4.96
CA PHE A 272 2.02 30.89 -5.19
C PHE A 272 0.77 30.63 -4.35
N ASP A 273 -0.36 30.43 -5.03
CA ASP A 273 -1.61 30.04 -4.39
C ASP A 273 -1.85 28.54 -4.49
N LEU A 274 -2.47 27.95 -3.46
CA LEU A 274 -2.69 26.51 -3.39
C LEU A 274 -4.09 26.20 -2.86
N GLU A 275 -4.82 25.35 -3.59
CA GLU A 275 -6.18 24.94 -3.23
C GLU A 275 -6.31 23.41 -3.21
N ILE A 276 -7.15 22.88 -2.33
CA ILE A 276 -7.51 21.46 -2.30
C ILE A 276 -8.75 21.25 -3.17
N TYR A 277 -8.69 20.27 -4.07
CA TYR A 277 -9.84 19.76 -4.78
C TYR A 277 -10.17 18.36 -4.28
N GLN A 278 -11.33 18.19 -3.64
CA GLN A 278 -11.77 16.88 -3.17
C GLN A 278 -12.43 16.10 -4.33
N GLY A 279 -11.94 14.89 -4.58
CA GLY A 279 -12.49 13.96 -5.56
C GLY A 279 -13.88 13.45 -5.17
N ALA A 280 -14.47 12.65 -6.06
CA ALA A 280 -15.84 12.14 -5.91
C ALA A 280 -15.93 10.60 -5.97
N GLY A 281 -14.86 9.90 -5.59
CA GLY A 281 -14.83 8.44 -5.46
C GLY A 281 -14.76 7.67 -6.79
N ALA A 282 -13.92 8.12 -7.73
CA ALA A 282 -13.74 7.43 -9.01
C ALA A 282 -12.25 7.14 -9.24
N PHE A 283 -11.86 5.86 -9.25
CA PHE A 283 -10.45 5.43 -9.38
C PHE A 283 -9.78 5.96 -10.65
N VAL A 284 -10.55 6.05 -11.74
CA VAL A 284 -10.05 6.57 -13.03
C VAL A 284 -9.56 8.02 -12.93
N CYS A 285 -10.01 8.80 -11.94
CA CYS A 285 -9.51 10.15 -11.68
C CYS A 285 -8.05 10.17 -11.23
N GLY A 286 -7.45 9.06 -10.84
CA GLY A 286 -6.00 8.94 -10.67
C GLY A 286 -5.24 9.08 -12.00
N GLU A 287 -5.88 8.89 -13.15
CA GLU A 287 -5.29 9.15 -14.47
C GLU A 287 -5.16 10.66 -14.71
N ALA A 288 -3.95 11.11 -15.07
CA ALA A 288 -3.61 12.54 -15.14
C ALA A 288 -4.61 13.43 -15.90
N THR A 289 -5.17 12.97 -17.03
CA THR A 289 -6.13 13.78 -17.81
C THR A 289 -7.55 13.70 -17.28
N ALA A 290 -7.96 12.56 -16.71
CA ALA A 290 -9.22 12.42 -16.00
C ALA A 290 -9.25 13.27 -14.72
N LEU A 291 -8.14 13.30 -13.98
CA LEU A 291 -7.94 14.16 -12.82
C LEU A 291 -8.21 15.62 -13.15
N MET A 292 -7.53 16.14 -14.18
CA MET A 292 -7.71 17.53 -14.62
C MET A 292 -9.14 17.78 -15.11
N ARG A 293 -9.80 16.82 -15.74
CA ARG A 293 -11.23 16.92 -16.10
C ARG A 293 -12.13 17.04 -14.88
N SER A 294 -11.84 16.29 -13.81
CA SER A 294 -12.55 16.41 -12.54
C SER A 294 -12.37 17.81 -11.97
N ILE A 295 -11.14 18.34 -11.91
CA ILE A 295 -10.88 19.72 -11.44
C ILE A 295 -11.64 20.75 -12.30
N GLU A 296 -11.74 20.54 -13.62
CA GLU A 296 -12.53 21.37 -14.53
C GLU A 296 -14.07 21.31 -14.28
N GLY A 297 -14.54 20.54 -13.30
CA GLY A 297 -15.97 20.33 -13.03
C GLY A 297 -16.66 19.40 -14.03
N LYS A 298 -15.90 18.58 -14.77
CA LYS A 298 -16.41 17.64 -15.77
C LYS A 298 -16.28 16.21 -15.26
N ARG A 299 -16.97 15.28 -15.92
CA ARG A 299 -16.78 13.84 -15.68
C ARG A 299 -15.31 13.45 -15.90
N GLY A 300 -14.75 12.69 -14.96
CA GLY A 300 -13.37 12.18 -14.94
C GLY A 300 -13.08 11.15 -16.03
N MET A 301 -13.12 11.58 -17.30
CA MET A 301 -12.85 10.73 -18.45
C MET A 301 -11.51 11.10 -19.08
N PRO A 302 -10.59 10.12 -19.29
CA PRO A 302 -9.33 10.37 -19.96
C PRO A 302 -9.50 11.01 -21.33
N ARG A 303 -8.61 11.94 -21.67
CA ARG A 303 -8.51 12.59 -22.98
C ARG A 303 -7.48 11.87 -23.85
N PRO A 304 -7.68 11.80 -25.18
CA PRO A 304 -6.60 11.42 -26.09
C PRO A 304 -5.38 12.30 -25.85
N LYS A 305 -4.22 11.68 -25.62
CA LYS A 305 -2.96 12.37 -25.29
C LYS A 305 -2.29 12.92 -26.55
N LEU A 306 -2.96 13.85 -27.23
CA LEU A 306 -2.38 14.61 -28.35
C LEU A 306 -1.24 15.51 -27.88
N TRP A 307 -1.37 16.07 -26.67
CA TRP A 307 -0.37 16.92 -26.02
C TRP A 307 -0.05 16.36 -24.63
N ARG A 308 1.18 16.59 -24.16
CA ARG A 308 1.54 16.37 -22.75
C ARG A 308 0.88 17.45 -21.88
N SER A 309 0.56 17.12 -20.62
CA SER A 309 -0.06 18.07 -19.69
C SER A 309 0.78 19.32 -19.48
N ALA A 310 2.11 19.18 -19.47
CA ALA A 310 3.05 20.30 -19.36
C ALA A 310 2.98 21.27 -20.55
N VAL A 311 2.31 20.91 -21.65
CA VAL A 311 2.02 21.79 -22.79
C VAL A 311 0.56 22.26 -22.73
N LYS A 312 -0.38 21.31 -22.66
CA LYS A 312 -1.83 21.58 -22.53
C LYS A 312 -2.44 20.60 -21.53
N GLY A 313 -2.71 21.10 -20.34
CA GLY A 313 -3.22 20.35 -19.20
C GLY A 313 -4.55 20.91 -18.70
N LEU A 314 -4.55 21.45 -17.49
CA LEU A 314 -5.71 21.98 -16.80
C LEU A 314 -6.20 23.26 -17.49
N TRP A 315 -7.47 23.30 -17.89
CA TRP A 315 -8.05 24.38 -18.72
C TRP A 315 -7.21 24.70 -19.97
N ASP A 316 -6.59 23.66 -20.55
CA ASP A 316 -5.69 23.73 -21.71
C ASP A 316 -4.46 24.66 -21.53
N LYS A 317 -4.10 24.98 -20.28
CA LYS A 317 -2.87 25.68 -19.91
C LYS A 317 -1.74 24.70 -19.58
N PRO A 318 -0.46 25.11 -19.65
CA PRO A 318 0.66 24.29 -19.21
C PRO A 318 0.45 23.82 -17.76
N THR A 319 0.55 22.51 -17.52
CA THR A 319 0.33 21.93 -16.20
C THR A 319 1.32 20.84 -15.87
N VAL A 320 2.11 21.09 -14.83
CA VAL A 320 3.01 20.08 -14.27
C VAL A 320 2.27 19.31 -13.19
N LEU A 321 1.96 18.05 -13.50
CA LEU A 321 1.26 17.13 -12.59
C LEU A 321 2.23 16.10 -12.05
N ASN A 322 2.32 15.97 -10.73
CA ASN A 322 3.12 14.96 -10.04
C ASN A 322 2.30 14.31 -8.90
N ASN A 323 2.73 13.14 -8.46
CA ASN A 323 2.10 12.41 -7.36
C ASN A 323 2.65 12.91 -6.00
N VAL A 324 1.90 12.71 -4.91
CA VAL A 324 2.26 13.12 -3.54
C VAL A 324 3.67 12.71 -3.15
N GLU A 325 4.01 11.42 -3.21
CA GLU A 325 5.36 10.92 -2.88
C GLU A 325 6.44 11.59 -3.76
N THR A 326 6.11 11.89 -5.02
CA THR A 326 7.06 12.61 -5.90
C THR A 326 7.36 14.01 -5.40
N PHE A 327 6.36 14.75 -4.90
CA PHE A 327 6.57 16.08 -4.32
C PHE A 327 7.32 16.01 -2.99
N ALA A 328 7.01 15.04 -2.14
CA ALA A 328 7.70 14.86 -0.86
C ALA A 328 9.21 14.55 -1.01
N ASN A 329 9.66 14.02 -2.16
CA ASN A 329 11.08 13.86 -2.46
C ASN A 329 11.79 15.20 -2.78
N ILE A 330 11.08 16.21 -3.28
CA ILE A 330 11.68 17.43 -3.85
C ILE A 330 12.47 18.24 -2.82
N PRO A 331 11.96 18.55 -1.62
CA PRO A 331 12.69 19.38 -0.67
C PRO A 331 14.08 18.80 -0.34
N GLN A 332 14.15 17.50 -0.08
CA GLN A 332 15.41 16.83 0.24
C GLN A 332 16.39 16.80 -0.93
N ILE A 333 15.89 16.60 -2.17
CA ILE A 333 16.72 16.66 -3.37
C ILE A 333 17.32 18.06 -3.57
N VAL A 334 16.52 19.13 -3.38
CA VAL A 334 17.00 20.51 -3.54
C VAL A 334 17.98 20.91 -2.44
N LEU A 335 17.72 20.47 -1.20
CA LEU A 335 18.58 20.77 -0.06
C LEU A 335 19.94 20.09 -0.19
N ASN A 336 19.95 18.76 -0.37
CA ASN A 336 21.15 17.92 -0.32
C ASN A 336 21.83 17.72 -1.69
N GLY A 337 21.12 18.01 -2.78
CA GLY A 337 21.63 17.91 -4.15
C GLY A 337 21.38 16.55 -4.83
N ALA A 338 21.54 16.54 -6.16
CA ALA A 338 21.29 15.38 -7.01
C ALA A 338 22.18 14.17 -6.70
N GLY A 339 23.47 14.39 -6.42
CA GLY A 339 24.43 13.31 -6.13
C GLY A 339 24.07 12.54 -4.86
N TRP A 340 23.57 13.23 -3.83
CA TRP A 340 23.07 12.61 -2.61
C TRP A 340 21.88 11.68 -2.92
N TYR A 341 20.89 12.15 -3.68
CA TYR A 341 19.73 11.32 -4.03
C TYR A 341 20.11 10.10 -4.89
N ARG A 342 21.01 10.27 -5.86
CA ARG A 342 21.51 9.19 -6.71
C ARG A 342 22.39 8.17 -5.99
N SER A 343 22.89 8.49 -4.80
CA SER A 343 23.65 7.51 -4.00
C SER A 343 22.78 6.33 -3.54
N LEU A 344 21.45 6.46 -3.63
CA LEU A 344 20.47 5.45 -3.30
C LEU A 344 19.86 4.83 -4.58
N GLY A 345 19.65 3.52 -4.58
CA GLY A 345 19.05 2.80 -5.70
C GLY A 345 20.04 2.54 -6.83
N THR A 346 19.51 2.35 -8.04
CA THR A 346 20.30 2.05 -9.25
C THR A 346 20.40 3.26 -10.18
N GLU A 347 21.25 3.16 -11.20
CA GLU A 347 21.43 4.24 -12.19
C GLU A 347 20.12 4.68 -12.89
N LYS A 348 19.21 3.72 -13.16
CA LYS A 348 17.93 3.96 -13.86
C LYS A 348 16.73 4.09 -12.92
N SER A 349 16.88 3.62 -11.69
CA SER A 349 15.88 3.69 -10.64
C SER A 349 16.54 4.25 -9.38
N ALA A 350 16.74 5.57 -9.35
CA ALA A 350 17.40 6.28 -8.26
C ALA A 350 16.45 6.57 -7.09
N GLY A 351 17.03 6.73 -5.90
CA GLY A 351 16.34 7.08 -4.67
C GLY A 351 15.68 5.90 -3.96
N THR A 352 14.76 6.24 -3.07
CA THR A 352 13.90 5.29 -2.35
C THR A 352 12.50 5.21 -2.98
N LYS A 353 11.78 4.15 -2.63
CA LYS A 353 10.36 3.99 -2.91
C LYS A 353 9.66 3.50 -1.63
N VAL A 354 8.50 4.08 -1.35
CA VAL A 354 7.60 3.58 -0.30
C VAL A 354 6.70 2.48 -0.86
N PHE A 355 6.65 1.32 -0.20
CA PHE A 355 5.76 0.22 -0.49
C PHE A 355 4.76 0.00 0.63
N ALA A 356 3.50 -0.29 0.28
CA ALA A 356 2.46 -0.66 1.22
C ALA A 356 2.34 -2.19 1.27
N LEU A 357 2.87 -2.80 2.33
CA LEU A 357 2.99 -4.24 2.47
C LEU A 357 1.77 -4.81 3.19
N THR A 358 1.01 -5.67 2.51
CA THR A 358 -0.26 -6.25 2.98
C THR A 358 -0.40 -7.73 2.59
N GLY A 359 -1.52 -8.36 2.94
CA GLY A 359 -1.83 -9.74 2.58
C GLY A 359 -1.38 -10.76 3.63
N ALA A 360 -0.92 -11.92 3.19
CA ALA A 360 -0.53 -13.06 4.03
C ALA A 360 0.86 -12.88 4.68
N ILE A 361 1.08 -11.77 5.37
CA ILE A 361 2.38 -11.36 5.93
C ILE A 361 2.27 -10.95 7.39
N ASN A 362 3.35 -11.12 8.15
CA ASN A 362 3.37 -10.90 9.59
C ASN A 362 3.37 -9.42 10.00
N ASN A 363 4.19 -8.61 9.33
CA ASN A 363 4.34 -7.20 9.62
C ASN A 363 3.75 -6.38 8.47
N VAL A 364 2.47 -6.02 8.61
CA VAL A 364 1.75 -5.16 7.65
C VAL A 364 2.01 -3.68 7.98
N GLY A 365 2.36 -2.88 6.97
CA GLY A 365 2.73 -1.48 7.14
C GLY A 365 3.34 -0.84 5.88
N LEU A 366 3.94 0.33 6.05
CA LEU A 366 4.73 1.00 5.00
C LEU A 366 6.21 0.66 5.13
N VAL A 367 6.83 0.36 4.00
CA VAL A 367 8.23 -0.03 3.88
C VAL A 367 8.92 0.89 2.88
N GLU A 368 9.81 1.76 3.36
CA GLU A 368 10.64 2.61 2.51
C GLU A 368 12.03 2.02 2.33
N VAL A 369 12.38 1.71 1.09
CA VAL A 369 13.66 1.07 0.75
C VAL A 369 14.30 1.71 -0.49
N PRO A 370 15.64 1.67 -0.62
CA PRO A 370 16.31 2.03 -1.86
C PRO A 370 15.87 1.13 -3.01
N MET A 371 15.77 1.72 -4.22
CA MET A 371 15.27 1.05 -5.43
C MET A 371 16.27 0.04 -6.05
N ASP A 372 17.03 -0.67 -5.23
CA ASP A 372 17.88 -1.83 -5.55
C ASP A 372 17.61 -3.01 -4.60
N THR A 373 16.69 -2.85 -3.64
CA THR A 373 16.40 -3.83 -2.60
C THR A 373 15.68 -5.05 -3.18
N PRO A 374 16.11 -6.30 -2.91
CA PRO A 374 15.41 -7.51 -3.35
C PRO A 374 14.02 -7.67 -2.72
N LEU A 375 13.06 -8.21 -3.49
CA LEU A 375 11.71 -8.53 -2.96
C LEU A 375 11.77 -9.46 -1.73
N ARG A 376 12.69 -10.43 -1.74
CA ARG A 376 12.91 -11.36 -0.62
C ARG A 376 13.18 -10.62 0.68
N LYS A 377 14.04 -9.60 0.65
CA LYS A 377 14.40 -8.80 1.83
C LYS A 377 13.20 -8.02 2.37
N ILE A 378 12.40 -7.43 1.47
CA ILE A 378 11.17 -6.72 1.87
C ILE A 378 10.17 -7.67 2.54
N ILE A 379 9.97 -8.86 1.97
CA ILE A 379 8.94 -9.79 2.43
C ILE A 379 9.36 -10.54 3.70
N PHE A 380 10.59 -11.06 3.75
CA PHE A 380 11.02 -11.92 4.85
C PHE A 380 11.73 -11.16 5.97
N ASP A 381 12.63 -10.23 5.65
CA ASP A 381 13.41 -9.54 6.67
C ASP A 381 12.61 -8.39 7.30
N ILE A 382 11.96 -7.56 6.47
CA ILE A 382 11.15 -6.42 6.95
C ILE A 382 9.75 -6.88 7.33
N GLY A 383 9.07 -7.57 6.40
CA GLY A 383 7.71 -8.06 6.56
C GLY A 383 7.55 -9.25 7.51
N GLY A 384 8.65 -9.87 7.94
CA GLY A 384 8.64 -10.98 8.91
C GLY A 384 8.11 -12.29 8.33
N GLY A 385 7.99 -12.43 7.01
CA GLY A 385 7.54 -13.65 6.33
C GLY A 385 6.03 -13.92 6.43
N ILE A 386 5.64 -15.14 6.06
CA ILE A 386 4.23 -15.53 5.90
C ILE A 386 3.53 -15.73 7.25
N ILE A 387 2.31 -15.21 7.37
CA ILE A 387 1.52 -15.25 8.61
C ILE A 387 1.16 -16.66 9.09
N ASN A 388 0.83 -17.53 8.15
CA ASN A 388 0.52 -18.92 8.46
C ASN A 388 1.79 -19.78 8.33
N LYS A 389 2.34 -20.24 9.45
CA LYS A 389 3.54 -21.09 9.49
C LYS A 389 3.45 -22.40 8.69
N ARG A 390 2.24 -22.83 8.29
CA ARG A 390 2.03 -24.03 7.46
C ARG A 390 1.93 -23.73 5.98
N SER A 391 1.72 -22.47 5.61
CA SER A 391 1.72 -22.03 4.23
C SER A 391 3.12 -21.60 3.83
N LYS A 392 3.38 -21.64 2.52
CA LYS A 392 4.59 -21.05 1.93
C LYS A 392 4.22 -19.80 1.15
N PHE A 393 5.21 -18.97 0.89
CA PHE A 393 5.06 -17.88 -0.06
C PHE A 393 4.67 -18.46 -1.43
N LYS A 394 3.72 -17.82 -2.11
CA LYS A 394 3.28 -18.24 -3.45
C LYS A 394 3.57 -17.16 -4.48
N ALA A 395 3.09 -15.96 -4.21
CA ALA A 395 3.24 -14.81 -5.09
C ALA A 395 3.15 -13.51 -4.31
N VAL A 396 3.63 -12.42 -4.91
CA VAL A 396 3.31 -11.06 -4.49
C VAL A 396 2.70 -10.31 -5.67
N GLN A 397 1.54 -9.70 -5.46
CA GLN A 397 0.96 -8.78 -6.43
C GLN A 397 1.61 -7.42 -6.22
N LEU A 398 2.17 -6.87 -7.28
CA LEU A 398 2.76 -5.52 -7.30
C LEU A 398 2.13 -4.72 -8.43
N GLY A 399 1.87 -3.43 -8.17
CA GLY A 399 1.30 -2.51 -9.16
C GLY A 399 -0.20 -2.26 -9.02
N GLY A 400 -0.77 -2.58 -7.85
CA GLY A 400 -2.20 -2.42 -7.61
C GLY A 400 -3.05 -3.43 -8.39
N PRO A 401 -4.34 -3.11 -8.65
CA PRO A 401 -5.28 -4.04 -9.27
C PRO A 401 -5.00 -4.27 -10.75
N SER A 402 -4.30 -3.34 -11.40
CA SER A 402 -3.83 -3.48 -12.78
C SER A 402 -2.36 -3.92 -12.90
N GLY A 403 -1.79 -4.36 -11.77
CA GLY A 403 -0.44 -4.89 -11.69
C GLY A 403 -0.32 -6.36 -12.08
N GLY A 404 0.75 -7.03 -11.67
CA GLY A 404 0.96 -8.45 -11.94
C GLY A 404 1.44 -9.23 -10.72
N CYS A 405 1.27 -10.55 -10.79
CA CYS A 405 1.72 -11.49 -9.77
C CYS A 405 3.15 -11.95 -10.04
N ILE A 406 4.03 -11.82 -9.05
CA ILE A 406 5.43 -12.24 -9.10
C ILE A 406 5.60 -13.50 -8.24
N PRO A 407 5.96 -14.66 -8.81
CA PRO A 407 6.08 -15.91 -8.06
C PRO A 407 7.42 -16.02 -7.31
N GLU A 408 7.56 -17.05 -6.48
CA GLU A 408 8.74 -17.30 -5.64
C GLU A 408 10.07 -17.27 -6.41
N ALA A 409 10.07 -17.76 -7.66
CA ALA A 409 11.23 -17.83 -8.53
C ALA A 409 11.89 -16.46 -8.83
N TYR A 410 11.16 -15.36 -8.64
CA TYR A 410 11.64 -14.00 -8.90
C TYR A 410 11.84 -13.17 -7.63
N LEU A 411 11.84 -13.77 -6.44
CA LEU A 411 12.00 -13.01 -5.19
C LEU A 411 13.35 -12.32 -5.03
N ASP A 412 14.38 -12.79 -5.72
CA ASP A 412 15.72 -12.20 -5.63
C ASP A 412 15.93 -11.03 -6.60
N ILE A 413 14.92 -10.67 -7.42
CA ILE A 413 15.01 -9.48 -8.25
C ILE A 413 14.88 -8.21 -7.41
N PRO A 414 15.61 -7.13 -7.76
CA PRO A 414 15.48 -5.85 -7.09
C PRO A 414 14.18 -5.13 -7.48
N VAL A 415 13.64 -4.30 -6.59
CA VAL A 415 12.44 -3.47 -6.81
C VAL A 415 12.69 -2.24 -7.70
N THR A 416 13.30 -2.47 -8.85
CA THR A 416 13.51 -1.47 -9.91
C THR A 416 12.35 -1.47 -10.90
N TYR A 417 12.13 -0.37 -11.62
CA TYR A 417 11.13 -0.36 -12.71
C TYR A 417 11.45 -1.41 -13.77
N GLU A 418 12.73 -1.55 -14.13
CA GLU A 418 13.20 -2.43 -15.21
C GLU A 418 13.13 -3.92 -14.87
N ALA A 419 13.43 -4.31 -13.62
CA ALA A 419 13.41 -5.72 -13.23
C ALA A 419 11.99 -6.24 -13.01
N ILE A 420 11.13 -5.43 -12.41
CA ILE A 420 9.73 -5.79 -12.17
C ILE A 420 8.96 -5.93 -13.48
N GLU A 421 9.18 -5.04 -14.46
CA GLU A 421 8.50 -5.12 -15.77
C GLU A 421 8.76 -6.47 -16.48
N LYS A 422 9.97 -7.04 -16.33
CA LYS A 422 10.33 -8.33 -16.92
C LYS A 422 9.53 -9.52 -16.36
N SER A 423 9.04 -9.44 -15.12
CA SER A 423 8.22 -10.50 -14.52
C SER A 423 6.76 -10.47 -15.01
N GLY A 424 6.36 -9.42 -15.74
CA GLY A 424 4.98 -9.18 -16.15
C GLY A 424 4.16 -8.40 -15.11
N ALA A 425 4.83 -7.84 -14.09
CA ALA A 425 4.24 -6.92 -13.13
C ALA A 425 4.71 -5.49 -13.40
N ILE A 426 4.16 -4.52 -12.68
CA ILE A 426 4.62 -3.13 -12.70
C ILE A 426 4.86 -2.68 -11.27
N VAL A 427 5.77 -1.73 -11.05
CA VAL A 427 6.00 -1.16 -9.71
C VAL A 427 4.73 -0.47 -9.19
N GLY A 428 4.05 0.26 -10.08
CA GLY A 428 2.85 1.02 -9.76
C GLY A 428 3.07 2.03 -8.63
N SER A 429 1.99 2.34 -7.90
CA SER A 429 2.02 3.22 -6.72
C SER A 429 2.85 2.64 -5.57
N GLY A 430 3.15 1.33 -5.56
CA GLY A 430 3.92 0.64 -4.54
C GLY A 430 3.10 -0.28 -3.61
N GLY A 431 1.83 -0.55 -3.92
CA GLY A 431 1.05 -1.57 -3.20
C GLY A 431 1.61 -2.98 -3.43
N MET A 432 1.88 -3.71 -2.33
CA MET A 432 2.40 -5.09 -2.32
C MET A 432 1.45 -6.01 -1.54
N VAL A 433 0.74 -6.87 -2.25
CA VAL A 433 -0.16 -7.86 -1.63
C VAL A 433 0.51 -9.23 -1.67
N VAL A 434 1.00 -9.69 -0.52
CA VAL A 434 1.66 -10.99 -0.37
C VAL A 434 0.62 -12.10 -0.31
N MET A 435 0.83 -13.17 -1.06
CA MET A 435 -0.06 -14.33 -1.15
C MET A 435 0.70 -15.59 -0.77
N ASP A 436 0.01 -16.46 -0.05
CA ASP A 436 0.53 -17.76 0.37
C ASP A 436 -0.09 -18.90 -0.45
N THR A 437 0.35 -20.13 -0.20
CA THR A 437 -0.15 -21.35 -0.86
C THR A 437 -1.65 -21.61 -0.67
N SER A 438 -2.31 -20.88 0.24
CA SER A 438 -3.75 -20.98 0.46
C SER A 438 -4.58 -20.04 -0.43
N THR A 439 -3.92 -19.24 -1.27
CA THR A 439 -4.55 -18.30 -2.20
C THR A 439 -4.77 -18.96 -3.56
N CYS A 440 -5.94 -18.79 -4.20
CA CYS A 440 -6.21 -19.29 -5.56
C CYS A 440 -5.85 -18.21 -6.58
N MET A 441 -4.96 -18.49 -7.55
CA MET A 441 -4.54 -17.44 -8.49
C MET A 441 -5.63 -17.05 -9.49
N VAL A 442 -6.48 -18.00 -9.89
CA VAL A 442 -7.63 -17.72 -10.77
C VAL A 442 -8.62 -16.77 -10.08
N SER A 443 -8.93 -17.04 -8.80
CA SER A 443 -9.82 -16.16 -8.01
C SER A 443 -9.19 -14.80 -7.74
N THR A 444 -7.86 -14.74 -7.56
CA THR A 444 -7.13 -13.48 -7.41
C THR A 444 -7.23 -12.63 -8.68
N ALA A 445 -6.99 -13.24 -9.85
CA ALA A 445 -7.13 -12.55 -11.12
C ALA A 445 -8.56 -12.04 -11.34
N LYS A 446 -9.56 -12.86 -10.98
CA LYS A 446 -10.98 -12.46 -11.01
C LYS A 446 -11.24 -11.22 -10.16
N PHE A 447 -10.80 -11.21 -8.90
CA PHE A 447 -11.02 -10.11 -7.97
C PHE A 447 -10.39 -8.79 -8.45
N PHE A 448 -9.15 -8.83 -8.94
CA PHE A 448 -8.51 -7.61 -9.44
C PHE A 448 -9.14 -7.11 -10.74
N LEU A 449 -9.54 -8.02 -11.62
CA LEU A 449 -10.22 -7.65 -12.86
C LEU A 449 -11.60 -7.06 -12.59
N GLU A 450 -12.36 -7.61 -11.63
CA GLU A 450 -13.65 -7.08 -11.16
C GLU A 450 -13.52 -5.59 -10.81
N PHE A 451 -12.55 -5.25 -9.96
CA PHE A 451 -12.26 -3.87 -9.60
C PHE A 451 -12.00 -2.99 -10.83
N THR A 452 -11.12 -3.41 -11.74
CA THR A 452 -10.81 -2.60 -12.94
C THR A 452 -11.97 -2.48 -13.92
N ALA A 453 -12.88 -3.47 -13.96
CA ALA A 453 -14.08 -3.43 -14.77
C ALA A 453 -15.10 -2.43 -14.21
N ASP A 454 -15.30 -2.42 -12.90
CA ASP A 454 -16.20 -1.49 -12.20
C ASP A 454 -15.67 -0.04 -12.27
N GLU A 455 -14.36 0.14 -12.20
CA GLU A 455 -13.70 1.45 -12.27
C GLU A 455 -13.51 1.99 -13.70
N SER A 456 -14.02 1.29 -14.71
CA SER A 456 -13.98 1.75 -16.09
C SER A 456 -14.78 3.03 -16.27
N CYS A 457 -14.15 4.08 -16.80
CA CYS A 457 -14.87 5.31 -17.16
C CYS A 457 -15.92 5.10 -18.28
N GLY A 458 -15.94 3.93 -18.92
CA GLY A 458 -16.93 3.55 -19.94
C GLY A 458 -16.69 4.15 -21.33
N LYS A 459 -15.55 4.80 -21.57
CA LYS A 459 -15.28 5.54 -22.83
C LYS A 459 -14.89 4.66 -24.01
N CYS A 460 -13.99 3.70 -23.83
CA CYS A 460 -13.53 2.82 -24.91
C CYS A 460 -14.17 1.44 -24.78
N ALA A 461 -14.67 0.91 -25.91
CA ALA A 461 -15.35 -0.40 -25.93
C ALA A 461 -14.47 -1.55 -25.42
N PRO A 462 -13.16 -1.65 -25.76
CA PRO A 462 -12.30 -2.72 -25.25
C PRO A 462 -12.23 -2.73 -23.71
N CYS A 463 -12.02 -1.58 -23.07
CA CYS A 463 -11.97 -1.50 -21.60
C CYS A 463 -13.34 -1.61 -20.94
N ARG A 464 -14.44 -1.20 -21.59
CA ARG A 464 -15.78 -1.25 -20.98
C ARG A 464 -16.42 -2.63 -21.08
N LEU A 465 -16.30 -3.26 -22.25
CA LEU A 465 -16.94 -4.54 -22.55
C LEU A 465 -15.95 -5.70 -22.43
N GLY A 466 -14.72 -5.52 -22.89
CA GLY A 466 -13.71 -6.59 -22.90
C GLY A 466 -13.33 -7.05 -21.50
N THR A 467 -13.07 -6.13 -20.57
CA THR A 467 -12.76 -6.49 -19.17
C THR A 467 -13.93 -7.20 -18.48
N LYS A 468 -15.18 -6.78 -18.77
CA LYS A 468 -16.38 -7.43 -18.26
C LYS A 468 -16.52 -8.86 -18.78
N LEU A 469 -16.32 -9.07 -20.09
CA LEU A 469 -16.35 -10.40 -20.70
C LEU A 469 -15.24 -11.32 -20.14
N MET A 470 -14.02 -10.79 -19.96
CA MET A 470 -12.92 -11.54 -19.32
C MET A 470 -13.27 -11.91 -17.87
N HIS A 471 -13.89 -10.99 -17.13
CA HIS A 471 -14.33 -11.25 -15.76
C HIS A 471 -15.39 -12.33 -15.70
N ASP A 472 -16.36 -12.32 -16.62
CA ASP A 472 -17.41 -13.33 -16.69
C ASP A 472 -16.83 -14.72 -17.05
N LEU A 473 -15.80 -14.80 -17.92
CA LEU A 473 -15.05 -16.04 -18.15
C LEU A 473 -14.34 -16.55 -16.88
N LEU A 474 -13.72 -15.65 -16.10
CA LEU A 474 -13.09 -16.02 -14.83
C LEU A 474 -14.11 -16.48 -13.78
N ILE A 475 -15.32 -15.91 -13.77
CA ILE A 475 -16.44 -16.41 -12.97
C ILE A 475 -16.76 -17.85 -13.39
N ASP A 476 -16.94 -18.10 -14.69
CA ASP A 476 -17.26 -19.43 -15.20
C ASP A 476 -16.18 -20.45 -14.83
N ILE A 477 -14.90 -20.09 -14.94
CA ILE A 477 -13.79 -20.96 -14.50
C ILE A 477 -13.86 -21.22 -12.99
N CYS A 478 -14.08 -20.19 -12.15
CA CYS A 478 -14.17 -20.34 -10.69
C CYS A 478 -15.40 -21.13 -10.22
N GLU A 479 -16.49 -21.12 -10.98
CA GLU A 479 -17.75 -21.83 -10.67
C GLU A 479 -17.82 -23.21 -11.37
N GLY A 480 -16.74 -23.63 -12.03
CA GLY A 480 -16.63 -24.94 -12.68
C GLY A 480 -17.35 -25.06 -14.02
N ARG A 481 -17.84 -23.96 -14.59
CA ARG A 481 -18.39 -23.88 -15.94
C ARG A 481 -17.35 -23.60 -17.02
N GLY A 482 -16.10 -23.37 -16.65
CA GLY A 482 -14.99 -23.18 -17.59
C GLY A 482 -14.79 -24.36 -18.54
N LYS A 483 -14.36 -24.04 -19.77
CA LYS A 483 -14.22 -24.92 -20.92
C LYS A 483 -12.80 -24.88 -21.48
N GLU A 484 -12.45 -25.91 -22.23
CA GLU A 484 -11.21 -25.92 -23.01
C GLU A 484 -11.25 -24.80 -24.07
N GLY A 485 -10.17 -24.03 -24.20
CA GLY A 485 -10.13 -22.81 -25.02
C GLY A 485 -10.37 -21.50 -24.25
N ASP A 486 -10.89 -21.53 -23.03
CA ASP A 486 -11.14 -20.29 -22.26
C ASP A 486 -9.84 -19.57 -21.87
N ILE A 487 -8.74 -20.30 -21.65
CA ILE A 487 -7.44 -19.71 -21.33
C ILE A 487 -6.91 -18.92 -22.54
N GLU A 488 -6.96 -19.52 -23.73
CA GLU A 488 -6.51 -18.92 -24.97
C GLU A 488 -7.38 -17.71 -25.34
N MET A 489 -8.69 -17.80 -25.10
CA MET A 489 -9.61 -16.67 -25.25
C MET A 489 -9.26 -15.51 -24.31
N LEU A 490 -8.93 -15.80 -23.04
CA LEU A 490 -8.46 -14.77 -22.11
C LEU A 490 -7.17 -14.10 -22.58
N GLU A 491 -6.22 -14.86 -23.13
CA GLU A 491 -4.97 -14.35 -23.70
C GLU A 491 -5.24 -13.42 -24.91
N GLU A 492 -6.04 -13.86 -25.88
CA GLU A 492 -6.39 -13.08 -27.09
C GLU A 492 -7.16 -11.78 -26.75
N MET A 493 -8.14 -11.88 -25.86
CA MET A 493 -8.90 -10.72 -25.39
C MET A 493 -7.99 -9.72 -24.68
N SER A 494 -7.04 -10.20 -23.89
CA SER A 494 -6.08 -9.36 -23.17
C SER A 494 -5.26 -8.51 -24.15
N GLU A 495 -4.70 -9.12 -25.19
CA GLU A 495 -3.93 -8.40 -26.22
C GLU A 495 -4.75 -7.32 -26.94
N THR A 496 -6.01 -7.63 -27.25
CA THR A 496 -6.94 -6.69 -27.87
C THR A 496 -7.24 -5.51 -26.95
N ILE A 497 -7.50 -5.78 -25.66
CA ILE A 497 -7.78 -4.73 -24.68
C ILE A 497 -6.56 -3.84 -24.46
N ILE A 498 -5.37 -4.42 -24.35
CA ILE A 498 -4.11 -3.68 -24.17
C ILE A 498 -3.87 -2.74 -25.36
N SER A 499 -3.97 -3.26 -26.59
CA SER A 499 -3.66 -2.50 -27.80
C SER A 499 -4.70 -1.42 -28.14
N ALA A 500 -5.98 -1.65 -27.84
CA ALA A 500 -7.08 -0.77 -28.24
C ALA A 500 -7.63 0.13 -27.11
N SER A 501 -7.06 0.09 -25.91
CA SER A 501 -7.45 0.95 -24.80
C SER A 501 -6.79 2.33 -24.84
N LEU A 502 -7.58 3.37 -24.54
CA LEU A 502 -7.15 4.78 -24.61
C LEU A 502 -6.17 5.18 -23.50
N CYS A 503 -6.31 4.62 -22.31
CA CYS A 503 -5.57 5.03 -21.11
C CYS A 503 -4.92 3.85 -20.40
N GLY A 504 -4.06 4.18 -19.42
CA GLY A 504 -3.30 3.20 -18.65
C GLY A 504 -4.17 2.13 -18.01
N LEU A 505 -5.33 2.48 -17.43
CA LEU A 505 -6.24 1.50 -16.80
C LEU A 505 -6.60 0.37 -17.75
N GLY A 506 -7.11 0.68 -18.95
CA GLY A 506 -7.46 -0.35 -19.92
C GLY A 506 -6.23 -1.09 -20.46
N GLN A 507 -5.10 -0.41 -20.59
CA GLN A 507 -3.83 -1.01 -21.03
C GLN A 507 -3.22 -1.97 -20.01
N SER A 508 -3.53 -1.83 -18.73
CA SER A 508 -2.97 -2.66 -17.65
C SER A 508 -3.99 -3.57 -16.97
N ALA A 509 -5.30 -3.36 -17.17
CA ALA A 509 -6.35 -4.19 -16.59
C ALA A 509 -6.19 -5.71 -16.86
N PRO A 510 -5.66 -6.15 -18.02
CA PRO A 510 -5.43 -7.58 -18.26
C PRO A 510 -4.18 -8.18 -17.56
N ASN A 511 -3.27 -7.36 -17.03
CA ASN A 511 -2.03 -7.83 -16.41
C ASN A 511 -2.20 -8.85 -15.27
N PRO A 512 -3.15 -8.72 -14.31
CA PRO A 512 -3.34 -9.75 -13.29
C PRO A 512 -3.73 -11.11 -13.92
N VAL A 513 -4.49 -11.11 -15.02
CA VAL A 513 -4.87 -12.32 -15.74
C VAL A 513 -3.67 -12.91 -16.50
N LEU A 514 -2.98 -12.10 -17.30
CA LEU A 514 -1.82 -12.55 -18.07
C LEU A 514 -0.68 -13.08 -17.18
N SER A 515 -0.38 -12.38 -16.09
CA SER A 515 0.69 -12.79 -15.16
C SER A 515 0.35 -14.09 -14.42
N THR A 516 -0.92 -14.27 -14.02
CA THR A 516 -1.35 -15.50 -13.36
C THR A 516 -1.45 -16.68 -14.32
N ILE A 517 -1.87 -16.48 -15.57
CA ILE A 517 -1.78 -17.52 -16.61
C ILE A 517 -0.31 -17.88 -16.86
N ARG A 518 0.58 -16.90 -17.03
CA ARG A 518 2.01 -17.13 -17.29
C ARG A 518 2.69 -17.99 -16.22
N HIS A 519 2.43 -17.69 -14.94
CA HIS A 519 3.15 -18.31 -13.83
C HIS A 519 2.39 -19.46 -13.16
N PHE A 520 1.06 -19.52 -13.32
CA PHE A 520 0.18 -20.45 -12.63
C PHE A 520 -0.87 -21.09 -13.57
N ARG A 521 -0.55 -21.27 -14.86
CA ARG A 521 -1.44 -21.91 -15.87
C ARG A 521 -2.05 -23.22 -15.36
N HIS A 522 -1.26 -24.03 -14.66
CA HIS A 522 -1.69 -25.31 -14.10
C HIS A 522 -2.90 -25.18 -13.15
N GLU A 523 -3.07 -24.04 -12.46
CA GLU A 523 -4.27 -23.81 -11.64
C GLU A 523 -5.50 -23.58 -12.50
N TYR A 524 -5.39 -22.85 -13.61
CA TYR A 524 -6.48 -22.68 -14.58
C TYR A 524 -6.87 -24.03 -15.18
N GLU A 525 -5.88 -24.83 -15.59
CA GLU A 525 -6.11 -26.16 -16.15
C GLU A 525 -6.80 -27.09 -15.15
N ALA A 526 -6.40 -27.08 -13.87
CA ALA A 526 -7.06 -27.86 -12.81
C ALA A 526 -8.50 -27.39 -12.54
N HIS A 527 -8.78 -26.07 -12.64
CA HIS A 527 -10.16 -25.56 -12.51
C HIS A 527 -11.04 -26.02 -13.67
N ILE A 528 -10.50 -26.07 -14.89
CA ILE A 528 -11.24 -26.43 -16.11
C ILE A 528 -11.42 -27.94 -16.22
N LYS A 529 -10.33 -28.71 -16.13
CA LYS A 529 -10.30 -30.16 -16.39
C LYS A 529 -10.70 -30.98 -15.17
N ASP A 530 -10.07 -30.72 -14.03
CA ASP A 530 -10.23 -31.54 -12.82
C ASP A 530 -11.37 -31.05 -11.93
N LYS A 531 -11.96 -29.88 -12.25
CA LYS A 531 -12.95 -29.17 -11.42
C LYS A 531 -12.46 -29.07 -9.97
N TRP A 532 -11.19 -28.68 -9.82
CA TRP A 532 -10.50 -28.66 -8.55
C TRP A 532 -9.77 -27.35 -8.27
N CYS A 533 -10.10 -26.73 -7.14
CA CYS A 533 -9.34 -25.62 -6.57
C CYS A 533 -8.50 -26.11 -5.39
N SER A 534 -7.19 -26.27 -5.58
CA SER A 534 -6.25 -26.74 -4.55
C SER A 534 -6.19 -25.84 -3.32
N ALA A 535 -6.36 -24.53 -3.51
CA ALA A 535 -6.47 -23.54 -2.44
C ALA A 535 -7.82 -23.57 -1.69
N GLY A 536 -8.85 -24.22 -2.26
CA GLY A 536 -10.20 -24.29 -1.68
C GLY A 536 -10.92 -22.95 -1.58
N ALA A 537 -10.50 -21.93 -2.33
CA ALA A 537 -11.15 -20.63 -2.38
C ALA A 537 -12.43 -20.64 -3.24
N CYS A 538 -12.41 -21.40 -4.34
CA CYS A 538 -13.54 -21.55 -5.26
C CYS A 538 -14.49 -22.65 -4.72
N ARG A 539 -15.62 -22.24 -4.14
CA ARG A 539 -16.56 -23.13 -3.41
C ARG A 539 -17.07 -24.29 -4.25
N ASP A 540 -17.37 -24.04 -5.53
CA ASP A 540 -17.94 -25.05 -6.42
C ASP A 540 -16.91 -26.08 -6.91
N LEU A 541 -15.63 -25.83 -6.67
CA LEU A 541 -14.50 -26.66 -7.12
C LEU A 541 -13.80 -27.40 -5.97
N CYS A 542 -14.38 -27.39 -4.78
CA CYS A 542 -13.77 -28.04 -3.63
C CYS A 542 -14.76 -28.91 -2.84
N THR A 543 -14.16 -29.88 -2.17
CA THR A 543 -14.75 -30.79 -1.20
C THR A 543 -13.80 -30.88 -0.01
N PHE A 544 -14.31 -30.80 1.22
CA PHE A 544 -13.46 -30.85 2.42
C PHE A 544 -13.59 -32.20 3.10
N TYR A 545 -12.45 -32.81 3.42
CA TYR A 545 -12.35 -34.10 4.10
C TYR A 545 -11.45 -33.99 5.33
N ILE A 546 -11.79 -34.66 6.43
CA ILE A 546 -10.93 -34.70 7.62
C ILE A 546 -10.13 -36.01 7.60
N ASP A 547 -8.81 -35.87 7.52
CA ASP A 547 -7.86 -36.96 7.70
C ASP A 547 -7.84 -37.41 9.17
N GLU A 548 -8.34 -38.63 9.39
CA GLU A 548 -8.48 -39.22 10.72
C GLU A 548 -7.14 -39.35 11.45
N LYS A 549 -6.04 -39.59 10.73
CA LYS A 549 -4.71 -39.80 11.32
C LYS A 549 -4.15 -38.50 11.90
N LEU A 550 -4.47 -37.38 11.25
CA LEU A 550 -4.01 -36.05 11.66
C LEU A 550 -4.96 -35.38 12.65
N CYS A 551 -6.22 -35.79 12.71
CA CYS A 551 -7.22 -35.16 13.56
C CYS A 551 -7.06 -35.54 15.04
N LYS A 552 -6.96 -34.53 15.92
CA LYS A 552 -6.88 -34.73 17.38
C LYS A 552 -8.21 -34.56 18.11
N GLY A 553 -9.32 -34.34 17.41
CA GLY A 553 -10.66 -34.22 18.02
C GLY A 553 -10.84 -33.02 18.96
N CYS A 554 -10.20 -31.87 18.66
CA CYS A 554 -10.24 -30.66 19.51
C CYS A 554 -11.57 -29.88 19.45
N GLY A 555 -12.44 -30.19 18.48
CA GLY A 555 -13.74 -29.54 18.28
C GLY A 555 -13.71 -28.10 17.76
N ALA A 556 -12.54 -27.55 17.42
CA ALA A 556 -12.44 -26.17 16.93
C ALA A 556 -13.15 -25.98 15.59
N CYS A 557 -13.00 -26.92 14.65
CA CYS A 557 -13.68 -26.90 13.37
C CYS A 557 -15.21 -26.98 13.50
N GLN A 558 -15.72 -27.77 14.45
CA GLN A 558 -17.15 -27.92 14.73
C GLN A 558 -17.77 -26.61 15.25
N ARG A 559 -17.13 -25.96 16.23
CA ARG A 559 -17.61 -24.66 16.76
C ARG A 559 -17.57 -23.54 15.73
N ALA A 560 -16.64 -23.59 14.79
CA ALA A 560 -16.49 -22.59 13.74
C ALA A 560 -17.37 -22.87 12.51
N CYS A 561 -18.06 -24.02 12.43
CA CYS A 561 -18.85 -24.39 11.27
C CYS A 561 -20.21 -23.66 11.27
N PRO A 562 -20.50 -22.77 10.31
CA PRO A 562 -21.75 -22.03 10.29
C PRO A 562 -22.97 -22.90 9.98
N SER A 563 -22.78 -24.05 9.31
CA SER A 563 -23.86 -24.97 8.95
C SER A 563 -23.92 -26.23 9.82
N ASN A 564 -23.16 -26.27 10.92
CA ASN A 564 -23.07 -27.44 11.82
C ASN A 564 -22.80 -28.78 11.11
N ALA A 565 -22.09 -28.74 9.98
CA ALA A 565 -21.84 -29.91 9.12
C ALA A 565 -20.72 -30.84 9.61
N ILE A 566 -20.24 -30.69 10.85
CA ILE A 566 -19.12 -31.46 11.38
C ILE A 566 -19.56 -32.24 12.62
N GLU A 567 -19.44 -33.57 12.53
CA GLU A 567 -19.78 -34.50 13.59
C GLU A 567 -18.52 -35.12 14.18
N GLY A 568 -18.55 -35.45 15.46
CA GLY A 568 -17.42 -36.08 16.15
C GLY A 568 -17.40 -35.79 17.65
N GLU A 569 -16.96 -36.77 18.42
CA GLU A 569 -16.82 -36.66 19.88
C GLU A 569 -15.45 -36.06 20.27
N LYS A 570 -15.37 -35.47 21.47
CA LYS A 570 -14.09 -34.97 21.99
C LYS A 570 -13.04 -36.09 21.99
N LYS A 571 -11.83 -35.77 21.51
CA LYS A 571 -10.67 -36.68 21.40
C LYS A 571 -10.81 -37.83 20.39
N LYS A 572 -11.87 -37.86 19.57
CA LYS A 572 -11.98 -38.76 18.41
C LYS A 572 -11.85 -37.95 17.11
N PRO A 573 -11.44 -38.57 15.99
CA PRO A 573 -11.51 -37.91 14.69
C PRO A 573 -12.92 -37.45 14.34
N HIS A 574 -13.01 -36.24 13.80
CA HIS A 574 -14.26 -35.63 13.34
C HIS A 574 -14.49 -35.95 11.87
N LYS A 575 -15.75 -35.93 11.43
CA LYS A 575 -16.17 -36.16 10.04
C LYS A 575 -16.99 -34.98 9.52
N ILE A 576 -16.85 -34.66 8.24
CA ILE A 576 -17.63 -33.63 7.57
C ILE A 576 -18.78 -34.28 6.81
N MET A 577 -20.01 -33.90 7.14
CA MET A 577 -21.22 -34.31 6.44
C MET A 577 -21.35 -33.47 5.17
N GLN A 578 -21.10 -34.07 4.01
CA GLN A 578 -21.03 -33.34 2.73
C GLN A 578 -22.37 -32.72 2.34
N GLU A 579 -23.48 -33.39 2.65
CA GLU A 579 -24.87 -32.93 2.44
C GLU A 579 -25.13 -31.55 3.08
N SER A 580 -24.60 -31.33 4.29
CA SER A 580 -24.82 -30.11 5.08
C SER A 580 -23.71 -29.07 4.90
N CYS A 581 -22.62 -29.41 4.19
CA CYS A 581 -21.44 -28.56 4.08
C CYS A 581 -21.65 -27.48 3.01
N VAL A 582 -21.70 -26.22 3.43
CA VAL A 582 -21.77 -25.05 2.51
C VAL A 582 -20.40 -24.67 1.90
N ARG A 583 -19.36 -25.45 2.15
CA ARG A 583 -17.99 -25.28 1.60
C ARG A 583 -17.40 -23.89 1.84
N CYS A 584 -17.66 -23.34 3.04
CA CYS A 584 -17.20 -22.00 3.44
C CYS A 584 -15.70 -21.91 3.81
N ARG A 585 -14.96 -23.03 3.80
CA ARG A 585 -13.53 -23.14 4.13
C ARG A 585 -13.14 -22.80 5.59
N THR A 586 -14.00 -22.20 6.41
CA THR A 586 -13.72 -21.81 7.81
C THR A 586 -13.06 -22.92 8.65
N CYS A 587 -13.45 -24.18 8.43
CA CYS A 587 -12.88 -25.32 9.13
C CYS A 587 -11.38 -25.49 8.81
N VAL A 588 -10.95 -25.30 7.56
CA VAL A 588 -9.55 -25.38 7.09
C VAL A 588 -8.70 -24.35 7.81
N ASP A 589 -9.15 -23.09 7.80
CA ASP A 589 -8.40 -21.97 8.38
C ASP A 589 -8.29 -22.09 9.91
N THR A 590 -9.31 -22.66 10.55
CA THR A 590 -9.35 -22.87 12.02
C THR A 590 -8.50 -24.06 12.47
N CYS A 591 -8.37 -25.11 11.65
CA CYS A 591 -7.73 -26.35 12.04
C CYS A 591 -6.22 -26.16 12.18
N LYS A 592 -5.68 -26.18 13.41
CA LYS A 592 -4.23 -26.04 13.69
C LYS A 592 -3.39 -27.26 13.28
N PHE A 593 -4.02 -28.43 13.15
CA PHE A 593 -3.35 -29.71 12.90
C PHE A 593 -3.19 -30.04 11.41
N GLY A 594 -3.82 -29.26 10.52
CA GLY A 594 -3.76 -29.52 9.07
C GLY A 594 -4.50 -30.78 8.65
N SER A 595 -5.45 -31.22 9.48
CA SER A 595 -6.20 -32.45 9.28
C SER A 595 -7.25 -32.34 8.19
N ILE A 596 -7.63 -31.12 7.77
CA ILE A 596 -8.64 -30.96 6.71
C ILE A 596 -7.93 -30.89 5.36
N LYS A 597 -8.27 -31.82 4.47
CA LYS A 597 -7.81 -31.92 3.09
C LYS A 597 -8.83 -31.28 2.15
N ILE A 598 -8.31 -30.69 1.09
CA ILE A 598 -9.10 -30.05 0.02
C ILE A 598 -9.04 -30.97 -1.19
N LEU A 599 -10.19 -31.49 -1.59
CA LEU A 599 -10.34 -32.46 -2.67
C LEU A 599 -11.15 -31.86 -3.84
N PRO A 600 -11.08 -32.45 -5.04
CA PRO A 600 -11.89 -32.04 -6.19
C PRO A 600 -13.40 -32.06 -5.92
N ALA A 601 -14.16 -31.31 -6.71
CA ALA A 601 -15.63 -31.33 -6.63
C ALA A 601 -16.24 -32.70 -6.96
N SER A 602 -15.58 -33.51 -7.80
CA SER A 602 -15.99 -34.88 -8.10
C SER A 602 -15.98 -35.81 -6.89
N ALA A 603 -15.19 -35.48 -5.85
CA ALA A 603 -15.10 -36.27 -4.63
C ALA A 603 -16.34 -36.17 -3.73
N ARG A 604 -17.33 -35.34 -4.05
CA ARG A 604 -18.55 -35.15 -3.24
C ARG A 604 -19.38 -36.42 -3.09
N SER A 605 -19.44 -37.23 -4.13
CA SER A 605 -20.20 -38.49 -4.18
C SER A 605 -19.31 -39.71 -3.90
N ALA A 606 -18.04 -39.52 -3.57
CA ALA A 606 -17.11 -40.60 -3.29
C ALA A 606 -17.38 -41.20 -1.90
N ASN A 607 -17.25 -42.52 -1.77
CA ASN A 607 -17.32 -43.18 -0.47
C ASN A 607 -16.05 -42.88 0.36
N GLU A 608 -16.05 -43.26 1.64
CA GLU A 608 -14.97 -42.92 2.58
C GLU A 608 -13.61 -43.55 2.23
N ALA A 609 -13.61 -44.73 1.60
CA ALA A 609 -12.38 -45.39 1.13
C ALA A 609 -11.80 -44.68 -0.11
N ASP A 610 -12.66 -44.25 -1.03
CA ASP A 610 -12.29 -43.48 -2.21
C ASP A 610 -11.79 -42.08 -1.85
N LEU A 611 -12.38 -41.45 -0.83
CA LEU A 611 -11.90 -40.16 -0.29
C LEU A 611 -10.47 -40.27 0.28
N GLN A 612 -10.15 -41.35 0.98
CA GLN A 612 -8.79 -41.60 1.49
C GLN A 612 -7.80 -41.84 0.34
N PHE A 613 -8.21 -42.56 -0.70
CA PHE A 613 -7.40 -42.80 -1.89
C PHE A 613 -7.12 -41.52 -2.69
N ILE A 614 -8.17 -40.73 -2.97
CA ILE A 614 -8.08 -39.44 -3.68
C ILE A 614 -7.24 -38.44 -2.88
N ALA A 615 -7.39 -38.40 -1.55
CA ALA A 615 -6.56 -37.57 -0.68
C ALA A 615 -5.06 -37.95 -0.73
N GLY A 616 -4.76 -39.24 -0.91
CA GLY A 616 -3.40 -39.73 -1.14
C GLY A 616 -2.82 -39.27 -2.49
N MET A 617 -3.61 -39.29 -3.56
CA MET A 617 -3.18 -38.84 -4.89
C MET A 617 -3.02 -37.32 -5.01
N ALA A 618 -3.92 -36.54 -4.42
CA ALA A 618 -3.85 -35.07 -4.40
C ALA A 618 -2.60 -34.55 -3.66
N ALA A 619 -2.07 -35.33 -2.70
CA ALA A 619 -0.81 -35.02 -2.04
C ALA A 619 0.42 -35.32 -2.92
N GLY A 620 0.32 -36.28 -3.84
CA GLY A 620 1.39 -36.66 -4.78
C GLY A 620 1.53 -35.71 -5.98
N SER A 621 0.43 -35.17 -6.51
CA SER A 621 0.46 -34.22 -7.63
C SER A 621 1.11 -32.87 -7.24
N LEU A 622 0.96 -32.42 -5.99
CA LEU A 622 1.64 -31.24 -5.45
C LEU A 622 3.16 -31.46 -5.20
N ALA A 623 3.60 -32.71 -5.03
CA ALA A 623 5.02 -33.03 -4.82
C ALA A 623 5.81 -33.16 -6.13
N GLY A 624 5.14 -33.32 -7.27
CA GLY A 624 5.75 -33.49 -8.60
C GLY A 624 6.10 -32.19 -9.34
N VAL A 625 5.69 -31.02 -8.83
CA VAL A 625 5.89 -29.71 -9.48
C VAL A 625 7.19 -29.02 -9.04
N GLY A 626 8.02 -29.73 -8.26
CA GLY A 626 9.35 -29.27 -7.83
C GLY A 626 10.48 -30.06 -8.48
N LYS A 627 10.59 -30.00 -9.82
CA LYS A 627 11.84 -30.28 -10.54
C LYS A 627 11.99 -29.35 -11.73
#